data_AF-A0A914CBP5-F1
#
_entry.id   AF-A0A914CBP5-F1
#
_cell.length_a   1.000
_cell.length_b   1.000
_cell.length_c   1.000
_cell.angle_alpha   90.00
_cell.angle_beta   90.00
_cell.angle_gamma   90.00
#
_symmetry.space_group_name_H-M   'P 1'
#
loop_
_entity.id
_entity.type
_entity.pdbx_description
1 polymer ?
#
loop_
_entity_poly.entity_id
_entity_poly.type
_entity_poly.pdbx_seq_one_letter_code
_entity_poly.pdbx_strand_id
1 'polypeptide(L)'
;MPISFEPAKLSIVNGHTKEIKIVYNEPLNDLLHLNFHSLPDLILEPNEVLFGKNKTEIIVSVTGIAVTSLTYIDINECAFIHDPDQSCPFNKSEIYAQVEVVNSQILTGLIIVTGWIYFIAWSLSFYPQIILIFELKSAEGVNFDFLVLNVIGHVGYTAYNLLMYFNHDIQSLYLAEHPRKLNPVLFNDVLFATHSLFASTFTLIQCLCYEMIRKNKKIAVSPEIPSEKKSKDPEVASEPRPLLSYTCIALSTALVLFAFVSLVLSFFNMINWLQLIDNLSLVKTIVTLCKYMPQVLFNYRRKSTLGWSIGRIFYDFTGGTMSITQMALQASNTNDWSGFLGNPWKVGIGLFSVIFDIIFIIQHYIIYKQPRKEIKK
;
A
#
# COMPACT_ATOMS: atom_id res chain seq x y z
N MET A 1 -16.89 -16.60 17.41
CA MET A 1 -16.02 -17.07 18.50
C MET A 1 -16.78 -16.90 19.80
N PRO A 2 -16.73 -17.89 20.71
CA PRO A 2 -17.50 -17.88 21.96
C PRO A 2 -17.03 -16.80 22.94
N ILE A 3 -15.78 -16.35 22.83
CA ILE A 3 -15.20 -15.25 23.63
C ILE A 3 -14.48 -14.26 22.71
N SER A 4 -14.55 -12.97 23.02
CA SER A 4 -13.89 -11.90 22.28
C SER A 4 -13.41 -10.77 23.20
N PHE A 5 -12.27 -10.18 22.85
CA PHE A 5 -11.76 -8.95 23.46
C PHE A 5 -12.24 -7.74 22.67
N GLU A 6 -12.83 -6.77 23.37
CA GLU A 6 -13.33 -5.52 22.80
C GLU A 6 -12.64 -4.32 23.50
N PRO A 7 -11.80 -3.55 22.79
CA PRO A 7 -11.33 -3.75 21.42
C PRO A 7 -10.27 -4.87 21.30
N ALA A 8 -10.19 -5.52 20.14
CA ALA A 8 -9.18 -6.56 19.87
C ALA A 8 -7.74 -6.01 19.79
N LYS A 9 -7.59 -4.71 19.50
CA LYS A 9 -6.32 -3.98 19.56
C LYS A 9 -6.45 -2.79 20.52
N LEU A 10 -5.54 -2.71 21.48
CA LEU A 10 -5.49 -1.67 22.49
C LEU A 10 -4.14 -0.93 22.41
N SER A 11 -4.18 0.40 22.42
CA SER A 11 -2.99 1.24 22.52
C SER A 11 -3.01 1.99 23.85
N ILE A 12 -2.00 1.78 24.69
CA ILE A 12 -1.91 2.30 26.06
C ILE A 12 -0.69 3.20 26.16
N VAL A 13 -0.80 4.32 26.87
CA VAL A 13 0.36 5.18 27.16
C VAL A 13 1.09 4.60 28.34
N ASN A 14 2.42 4.61 28.30
CA ASN A 14 3.22 4.20 29.45
C ASN A 14 2.75 4.90 30.75
N GLY A 15 2.55 4.11 31.81
CA GLY A 15 2.05 4.54 33.10
C GLY A 15 0.54 4.83 33.18
N HIS A 16 -0.22 4.60 32.11
CA HIS A 16 -1.68 4.79 32.09
C HIS A 16 -2.41 3.46 32.01
N THR A 17 -3.65 3.48 32.48
CA THR A 17 -4.57 2.35 32.48
C THR A 17 -5.64 2.54 31.42
N LYS A 18 -6.01 1.47 30.71
CA LYS A 18 -7.19 1.40 29.86
C LYS A 18 -7.99 0.15 30.15
N GLU A 19 -9.30 0.27 29.99
CA GLU A 19 -10.21 -0.86 30.17
C GLU A 19 -10.33 -1.65 28.86
N ILE A 20 -10.30 -2.97 28.99
CA ILE A 20 -10.66 -3.91 27.93
C ILE A 20 -11.86 -4.72 28.39
N LYS A 21 -12.83 -4.88 27.50
CA LYS A 21 -14.04 -5.64 27.76
C LYS A 21 -13.85 -7.04 27.20
N ILE A 22 -14.12 -8.05 28.01
CA ILE A 22 -14.08 -9.45 27.62
C ILE A 22 -15.52 -9.92 27.57
N VAL A 23 -15.97 -10.28 26.37
CA VAL A 23 -17.36 -10.67 26.10
C VAL A 23 -17.41 -12.15 25.80
N TYR A 24 -18.29 -12.86 26.48
CA TYR A 24 -18.62 -14.26 26.23
C TYR A 24 -20.02 -14.34 25.61
N ASN A 25 -20.11 -14.83 24.37
CA ASN A 25 -21.29 -14.74 23.52
C ASN A 25 -22.21 -15.97 23.60
N GLU A 26 -21.82 -17.01 24.33
CA GLU A 26 -22.59 -18.26 24.46
C GLU A 26 -23.15 -18.44 25.88
N PRO A 27 -24.29 -19.10 26.06
CA PRO A 27 -24.81 -19.39 27.39
C PRO A 27 -23.91 -20.40 28.11
N LEU A 28 -23.38 -20.02 29.28
CA LEU A 28 -22.58 -20.91 30.12
C LEU A 28 -23.48 -21.75 31.02
N ASN A 29 -23.23 -23.06 31.06
CA ASN A 29 -23.91 -23.98 31.99
C ASN A 29 -23.33 -23.94 33.41
N ASP A 30 -22.08 -23.49 33.55
CA ASP A 30 -21.34 -23.41 34.81
C ASP A 30 -20.42 -22.16 34.85
N LEU A 31 -19.86 -21.84 36.02
CA LEU A 31 -18.90 -20.75 36.21
C LEU A 31 -17.56 -21.08 35.53
N LEU A 32 -17.16 -20.24 34.58
CA LEU A 32 -15.90 -20.38 33.84
C LEU A 32 -14.86 -19.42 34.42
N HIS A 33 -13.76 -19.98 34.92
CA HIS A 33 -12.60 -19.24 35.43
C HIS A 33 -11.54 -19.12 34.33
N LEU A 34 -11.06 -17.90 34.11
CA LEU A 34 -9.98 -17.57 33.17
C LEU A 34 -8.84 -16.89 33.92
N ASN A 35 -7.62 -17.35 33.70
CA ASN A 35 -6.40 -16.73 34.20
C ASN A 35 -5.55 -16.25 33.02
N PHE A 36 -5.06 -15.00 33.07
CA PHE A 36 -4.21 -14.45 32.02
C PHE A 36 -2.73 -14.71 32.29
N HIS A 37 -1.93 -14.76 31.23
CA HIS A 37 -0.49 -14.80 31.40
C HIS A 37 0.02 -13.50 32.05
N SER A 38 0.87 -13.65 33.07
CA SER A 38 1.60 -12.51 33.64
C SER A 38 2.64 -12.02 32.64
N LEU A 39 2.53 -10.74 32.25
CA LEU A 39 3.43 -10.10 31.30
C LEU A 39 4.33 -9.10 32.04
N PRO A 40 5.63 -8.99 31.71
CA PRO A 40 6.51 -8.02 32.37
C PRO A 40 6.17 -6.58 32.02
N ASP A 41 5.52 -6.36 30.86
CA ASP A 41 5.26 -5.02 30.31
C ASP A 41 3.87 -4.48 30.69
N LEU A 42 2.98 -5.32 31.24
CA LEU A 42 1.57 -5.01 31.50
C LEU A 42 1.11 -5.49 32.88
N ILE A 43 0.24 -4.74 33.52
CA ILE A 43 -0.52 -5.18 34.71
C ILE A 43 -1.98 -5.33 34.32
N LEU A 44 -2.57 -6.49 34.64
CA LEU A 44 -3.99 -6.80 34.44
C LEU A 44 -4.70 -6.82 35.80
N GLU A 45 -5.72 -6.00 35.95
CA GLU A 45 -6.55 -5.91 37.16
C GLU A 45 -8.04 -6.04 36.81
N PRO A 46 -8.72 -7.16 37.15
CA PRO A 46 -8.18 -8.36 37.78
C PRO A 46 -7.40 -9.26 36.79
N ASN A 47 -6.38 -9.97 37.26
CA ASN A 47 -5.63 -10.96 36.47
C ASN A 47 -6.39 -12.28 36.25
N GLU A 48 -7.48 -12.47 37.00
CA GLU A 48 -8.37 -13.62 36.91
C GLU A 48 -9.81 -13.16 36.79
N VAL A 49 -10.56 -13.84 35.92
CA VAL A 49 -11.90 -13.43 35.54
C VAL A 49 -12.86 -14.62 35.64
N LEU A 50 -14.05 -14.38 36.20
CA LEU A 50 -15.08 -15.38 36.46
C LEU A 50 -16.34 -15.06 35.68
N PHE A 51 -16.58 -15.80 34.59
CA PHE A 51 -17.82 -15.73 33.83
C PHE A 51 -18.89 -16.62 34.47
N GLY A 52 -20.13 -16.15 34.50
CA GLY A 52 -21.24 -16.91 35.03
C GLY A 52 -22.49 -16.81 34.18
N LYS A 53 -23.53 -17.58 34.53
CA LYS A 53 -24.75 -17.77 33.72
C LYS A 53 -25.38 -16.48 33.19
N ASN A 54 -25.34 -15.39 33.96
CA ASN A 54 -25.94 -14.10 33.62
C ASN A 54 -24.91 -12.98 33.39
N LYS A 55 -23.60 -13.27 33.47
CA LYS A 55 -22.52 -12.31 33.24
C LYS A 55 -21.79 -12.70 31.97
N THR A 56 -22.21 -12.09 30.87
CA THR A 56 -21.59 -12.24 29.55
C THR A 56 -20.42 -11.27 29.34
N GLU A 57 -20.22 -10.29 30.23
CA GLU A 57 -19.28 -9.20 30.00
C GLU A 57 -18.51 -8.86 31.28
N ILE A 58 -17.17 -8.81 31.18
CA ILE A 58 -16.29 -8.45 32.29
C ILE A 58 -15.26 -7.45 31.81
N ILE A 59 -15.03 -6.41 32.61
CA ILE A 59 -14.07 -5.34 32.32
C ILE A 59 -12.78 -5.65 33.08
N VAL A 60 -11.66 -5.62 32.36
CA VAL A 60 -10.32 -5.76 32.91
C VAL A 60 -9.55 -4.47 32.66
N SER A 61 -8.96 -3.93 33.71
CA SER A 61 -8.08 -2.77 33.63
C SER A 61 -6.68 -3.21 33.25
N VAL A 62 -6.14 -2.65 32.17
CA VAL A 62 -4.81 -2.95 31.64
C VAL A 62 -3.93 -1.73 31.82
N THR A 63 -2.85 -1.85 32.58
CA THR A 63 -1.88 -0.76 32.81
C THR A 63 -0.57 -1.07 32.10
N GLY A 64 -0.06 -0.14 31.29
CA GLY A 64 1.23 -0.27 30.62
C GLY A 64 2.39 0.14 31.52
N ILE A 65 3.34 -0.77 31.77
CA ILE A 65 4.54 -0.51 32.59
C ILE A 65 5.76 -0.18 31.73
N ALA A 66 5.90 -0.88 30.61
CA ALA A 66 7.05 -0.75 29.72
C ALA A 66 6.59 -0.56 28.27
N VAL A 67 7.31 0.30 27.56
CA VAL A 67 7.04 0.62 26.16
C VAL A 67 7.35 -0.60 25.31
N THR A 68 6.39 -1.04 24.51
CA THR A 68 6.53 -2.22 23.66
C THR A 68 5.70 -2.04 22.39
N SER A 69 6.30 -2.41 21.25
CA SER A 69 5.66 -2.28 19.93
C SER A 69 4.50 -3.25 19.73
N LEU A 70 4.57 -4.42 20.37
CA LEU A 70 3.51 -5.41 20.33
C LEU A 70 3.67 -6.42 21.46
N THR A 71 2.67 -6.51 22.32
CA THR A 71 2.50 -7.59 23.29
C THR A 71 1.07 -8.13 23.21
N TYR A 72 0.81 -9.30 23.81
CA TYR A 72 -0.46 -10.00 23.68
C TYR A 72 -0.99 -10.36 25.05
N ILE A 73 -2.26 -10.02 25.33
CA ILE A 73 -2.98 -10.60 26.45
C ILE A 73 -3.59 -11.91 25.96
N ASP A 74 -3.10 -13.04 26.47
CA ASP A 74 -3.61 -14.37 26.20
C ASP A 74 -4.01 -15.12 27.48
N ILE A 75 -4.83 -16.16 27.30
CA ILE A 75 -5.38 -16.97 28.38
C ILE A 75 -4.39 -18.10 28.71
N ASN A 76 -3.87 -18.11 29.94
CA ASN A 76 -3.00 -19.15 30.46
C ASN A 76 -3.81 -20.41 30.82
N GLU A 77 -4.75 -20.22 31.75
CA GLU A 77 -5.58 -21.30 32.29
C GLU A 77 -7.06 -20.97 32.08
N CYS A 78 -7.83 -22.01 31.79
CA CYS A 78 -9.27 -21.94 31.69
C CYS A 78 -9.83 -23.25 32.26
N ALA A 79 -10.78 -23.13 33.19
CA ALA A 79 -11.37 -24.26 33.89
C ALA A 79 -12.80 -23.93 34.33
N PHE A 80 -13.68 -24.94 34.36
CA PHE A 80 -14.98 -24.82 34.99
C PHE A 80 -14.85 -25.12 36.49
N ILE A 81 -15.52 -24.34 37.33
CA ILE A 81 -15.35 -24.44 38.78
C ILE A 81 -15.92 -25.75 39.35
N HIS A 82 -17.04 -26.24 38.80
CA HIS A 82 -17.67 -27.47 39.30
C HIS A 82 -17.27 -28.72 38.51
N ASP A 83 -16.53 -28.57 37.40
CA ASP A 83 -15.98 -29.68 36.61
C ASP A 83 -14.60 -29.32 36.02
N PRO A 84 -13.51 -29.48 36.79
CA PRO A 84 -12.16 -29.07 36.38
C PRO A 84 -11.60 -29.89 35.20
N ASP A 85 -12.12 -31.09 34.98
CA ASP A 85 -11.65 -32.01 33.93
C ASP A 85 -12.32 -31.73 32.57
N GLN A 86 -13.35 -30.88 32.55
CA GLN A 86 -13.99 -30.46 31.31
C GLN A 86 -13.04 -29.57 30.49
N SER A 87 -12.78 -29.98 29.25
CA SER A 87 -11.94 -29.21 28.33
C SER A 87 -12.52 -27.82 28.06
N CYS A 88 -11.65 -26.81 27.97
CA CYS A 88 -12.05 -25.45 27.59
C CYS A 88 -12.92 -25.43 26.33
N PRO A 89 -14.00 -24.63 26.31
CA PRO A 89 -14.94 -24.61 25.18
C PRO A 89 -14.37 -23.97 23.91
N PHE A 90 -13.14 -23.46 23.96
CA PHE A 90 -12.47 -22.76 22.87
C PHE A 90 -10.96 -22.99 22.85
N ASN A 91 -10.35 -22.73 21.70
CA ASN A 91 -8.90 -22.79 21.54
C ASN A 91 -8.22 -21.54 22.12
N LYS A 92 -7.49 -21.72 23.24
CA LYS A 92 -6.80 -20.63 23.95
C LYS A 92 -5.83 -19.83 23.06
N SER A 93 -5.21 -20.48 22.08
CA SER A 93 -4.20 -19.89 21.20
C SER A 93 -4.77 -18.88 20.18
N GLU A 94 -6.07 -18.94 19.90
CA GLU A 94 -6.75 -18.07 18.93
C GLU A 94 -7.33 -16.81 19.57
N ILE A 95 -7.40 -16.78 20.90
CA ILE A 95 -8.04 -15.72 21.68
C ILE A 95 -6.96 -14.89 22.36
N TYR A 96 -6.72 -13.71 21.79
CA TYR A 96 -5.75 -12.77 22.30
C TYR A 96 -6.20 -11.34 22.03
N ALA A 97 -5.80 -10.41 22.89
CA ALA A 97 -5.84 -8.97 22.59
C ALA A 97 -4.43 -8.48 22.26
N GLN A 98 -4.29 -7.74 21.16
CA GLN A 98 -3.03 -7.07 20.86
C GLN A 98 -2.95 -5.78 21.66
N VAL A 99 -1.86 -5.62 22.42
CA VAL A 99 -1.61 -4.41 23.19
C VAL A 99 -0.30 -3.78 22.72
N GLU A 100 -0.36 -2.49 22.46
CA GLU A 100 0.79 -1.67 22.13
C GLU A 100 0.94 -0.62 23.23
N VAL A 101 2.12 -0.57 23.88
CA VAL A 101 2.41 0.42 24.92
C VAL A 101 3.30 1.49 24.32
N VAL A 102 2.78 2.71 24.22
CA VAL A 102 3.43 3.84 23.55
C VAL A 102 3.96 4.87 24.55
N ASN A 103 4.99 5.60 24.13
CA ASN A 103 5.56 6.71 24.91
C ASN A 103 4.59 7.90 25.06
N SER A 104 3.94 8.32 23.96
CA SER A 104 3.15 9.56 23.95
C SER A 104 1.91 9.48 23.05
N GLN A 105 0.78 9.99 23.56
CA GLN A 105 -0.44 10.17 22.75
C GLN A 105 -0.26 11.20 21.65
N ILE A 106 0.59 12.21 21.87
CA ILE A 106 0.84 13.25 20.87
C ILE A 106 1.54 12.62 19.65
N LEU A 107 2.54 11.76 19.89
CA LEU A 107 3.19 11.00 18.82
C LEU A 107 2.20 10.08 18.11
N THR A 108 1.31 9.40 18.84
CA THR A 108 0.23 8.61 18.23
C THR A 108 -0.68 9.47 17.34
N GLY A 109 -1.06 10.67 17.79
CA GLY A 109 -1.83 11.62 16.98
C GLY A 109 -1.08 12.04 15.71
N LEU A 110 0.21 12.35 15.82
CA LEU A 110 1.05 12.70 14.67
C LEU A 110 1.22 11.54 13.67
N ILE A 111 1.35 10.29 14.16
CA ILE A 111 1.38 9.08 13.33
C ILE A 111 0.09 8.95 12.51
N ILE A 112 -1.07 9.17 13.15
CA ILE A 112 -2.37 9.12 12.46
C ILE A 112 -2.48 10.26 11.42
N VAL A 113 -2.11 11.48 11.79
CA VAL A 113 -2.18 12.65 10.90
C VAL A 113 -1.26 12.49 9.69
N THR A 114 0.00 12.11 9.90
CA THR A 114 0.95 11.82 8.81
C THR A 114 0.45 10.68 7.91
N GLY A 115 -0.18 9.67 8.53
CA GLY A 115 -1.00 8.62 7.89
C GLY A 115 -1.95 9.14 6.82
N TRP A 116 -2.89 9.98 7.25
CA TRP A 116 -3.90 10.57 6.38
C TRP A 116 -3.31 11.53 5.34
N ILE A 117 -2.28 12.30 5.70
CA ILE A 117 -1.62 13.22 4.76
C ILE A 117 -1.03 12.45 3.59
N TYR A 118 -0.23 11.39 3.82
CA TYR A 118 0.35 10.67 2.69
C TYR A 118 -0.71 9.94 1.87
N PHE A 119 -1.76 9.40 2.50
CA PHE A 119 -2.87 8.75 1.81
C PHE A 119 -3.56 9.72 0.85
N ILE A 120 -3.88 10.93 1.32
CA ILE A 120 -4.51 11.98 0.50
C ILE A 120 -3.53 12.45 -0.59
N ALA A 121 -2.27 12.70 -0.24
CA ALA A 121 -1.26 13.19 -1.18
C ALA A 121 -1.07 12.21 -2.35
N TRP A 122 -0.85 10.92 -2.07
CA TRP A 122 -0.74 9.92 -3.13
C TRP A 122 -2.03 9.77 -3.94
N SER A 123 -3.20 9.80 -3.31
CA SER A 123 -4.49 9.76 -4.01
C SER A 123 -4.69 10.93 -4.97
N LEU A 124 -4.28 12.13 -4.56
CA LEU A 124 -4.39 13.34 -5.37
C LEU A 124 -3.29 13.46 -6.43
N SER A 125 -2.17 12.74 -6.30
CA SER A 125 -1.03 12.81 -7.24
C SER A 125 -1.39 12.47 -8.69
N PHE A 126 -2.46 11.68 -8.92
CA PHE A 126 -2.87 11.27 -10.26
C PHE A 126 -3.50 12.40 -11.08
N TYR A 127 -4.25 13.30 -10.43
CA TYR A 127 -5.09 14.30 -11.11
C TYR A 127 -4.30 15.39 -11.84
N PRO A 128 -3.19 15.95 -11.31
CA PRO A 128 -2.43 16.98 -12.02
C PRO A 128 -1.95 16.54 -13.40
N GLN A 129 -1.63 15.24 -13.59
CA GLN A 129 -1.23 14.73 -14.89
C GLN A 129 -2.43 14.53 -15.83
N ILE A 130 -3.53 14.01 -15.30
CA ILE A 130 -4.79 13.82 -16.04
C ILE A 130 -5.28 15.17 -16.61
N ILE A 131 -5.33 16.19 -15.74
CA ILE A 131 -5.76 17.55 -16.10
C ILE A 131 -4.80 18.14 -17.14
N LEU A 132 -3.49 18.03 -16.93
CA LEU A 132 -2.50 18.57 -17.87
C LEU A 132 -2.62 17.96 -19.27
N ILE A 133 -2.80 16.65 -19.38
CA ILE A 133 -3.01 15.99 -20.70
C ILE A 133 -4.31 16.49 -21.33
N PHE A 134 -5.36 16.72 -20.53
CA PHE A 134 -6.63 17.24 -21.03
C PHE A 134 -6.52 18.68 -21.52
N GLU A 135 -5.75 19.53 -20.85
CA GLU A 135 -5.49 20.91 -21.26
C GLU A 135 -4.62 20.98 -22.51
N LEU A 136 -3.56 20.19 -22.56
CA LEU A 136 -2.64 20.15 -23.69
C LEU A 136 -3.21 19.46 -24.93
N LYS A 137 -4.28 18.66 -24.75
CA LYS A 137 -4.83 17.76 -25.80
C LYS A 137 -3.75 16.90 -26.47
N SER A 138 -2.71 16.54 -25.70
CA SER A 138 -1.50 15.90 -26.20
C SER A 138 -0.84 15.06 -25.11
N ALA A 139 -0.33 13.90 -25.52
CA ALA A 139 0.40 12.97 -24.66
C ALA A 139 1.92 13.01 -24.86
N GLU A 140 2.44 13.98 -25.62
CA GLU A 140 3.88 14.07 -25.93
C GLU A 140 4.78 14.15 -24.69
N GLY A 141 4.22 14.65 -23.58
CA GLY A 141 4.85 14.86 -22.28
C GLY A 141 5.22 13.63 -21.49
N VAL A 142 4.55 12.52 -21.76
CA VAL A 142 4.51 11.35 -20.87
C VAL A 142 5.08 10.15 -21.58
N ASN A 143 5.98 9.44 -20.91
CA ASN A 143 6.50 8.18 -21.41
C ASN A 143 5.45 7.07 -21.21
N PHE A 144 5.10 6.36 -22.29
CA PHE A 144 4.17 5.24 -22.25
C PHE A 144 4.68 4.05 -21.43
N ASP A 145 5.99 3.83 -21.38
CA ASP A 145 6.61 2.80 -20.53
C ASP A 145 6.24 3.03 -19.05
N PHE A 146 6.32 4.29 -18.60
CA PHE A 146 5.91 4.67 -17.25
C PHE A 146 4.44 4.32 -17.01
N LEU A 147 3.55 4.64 -17.95
CA LEU A 147 2.10 4.41 -17.80
C LEU A 147 1.76 2.92 -17.76
N VAL A 148 2.33 2.12 -18.66
CA VAL A 148 2.07 0.67 -18.76
C VAL A 148 2.56 -0.05 -17.51
N LEU A 149 3.80 0.22 -17.07
CA LEU A 149 4.32 -0.35 -15.83
C LEU A 149 3.42 0.03 -14.65
N ASN A 150 2.98 1.30 -14.58
CA ASN A 150 2.12 1.76 -13.50
C ASN A 150 0.77 1.04 -13.47
N VAL A 151 0.15 0.76 -14.62
CA VAL A 151 -1.10 -0.04 -14.68
C VAL A 151 -0.84 -1.48 -14.22
N ILE A 152 0.20 -2.15 -14.73
CA ILE A 152 0.55 -3.53 -14.34
C ILE A 152 0.72 -3.64 -12.82
N GLY A 153 1.46 -2.72 -12.21
CA GLY A 153 1.65 -2.72 -10.77
C GLY A 153 0.34 -2.50 -10.00
N HIS A 154 -0.52 -1.58 -10.44
CA HIS A 154 -1.79 -1.32 -9.76
C HIS A 154 -2.81 -2.45 -9.92
N VAL A 155 -2.76 -3.24 -11.00
CA VAL A 155 -3.57 -4.45 -11.13
C VAL A 155 -3.20 -5.45 -10.02
N GLY A 156 -1.92 -5.77 -9.88
CA GLY A 156 -1.45 -6.70 -8.84
C GLY A 156 -1.74 -6.19 -7.42
N TYR A 157 -1.51 -4.90 -7.18
CA TYR A 157 -1.79 -4.28 -5.88
C TYR A 157 -3.29 -4.29 -5.54
N THR A 158 -4.16 -4.01 -6.51
CA THR A 158 -5.62 -4.03 -6.30
C THR A 158 -6.11 -5.44 -6.03
N ALA A 159 -5.60 -6.44 -6.77
CA ALA A 159 -5.93 -7.84 -6.54
C ALA A 159 -5.52 -8.28 -5.12
N TYR A 160 -4.29 -7.96 -4.69
CA TYR A 160 -3.83 -8.26 -3.32
C TYR A 160 -4.75 -7.66 -2.26
N ASN A 161 -5.02 -6.35 -2.32
CA ASN A 161 -5.81 -5.67 -1.30
C ASN A 161 -7.27 -6.14 -1.29
N LEU A 162 -7.90 -6.33 -2.45
CA LEU A 162 -9.29 -6.81 -2.52
C LEU A 162 -9.40 -8.24 -1.97
N LEU A 163 -8.52 -9.14 -2.39
CA LEU A 163 -8.57 -10.54 -1.98
C LEU A 163 -8.24 -10.70 -0.49
N MET A 164 -7.16 -10.06 -0.02
CA MET A 164 -6.78 -10.11 1.40
C MET A 164 -7.86 -9.50 2.32
N TYR A 165 -8.58 -8.48 1.86
CA TYR A 165 -9.62 -7.82 2.66
C TYR A 165 -10.99 -8.51 2.63
N PHE A 166 -11.44 -9.01 1.47
CA PHE A 166 -12.80 -9.57 1.32
C PHE A 166 -12.86 -11.10 1.38
N ASN A 167 -11.78 -11.82 1.06
CA ASN A 167 -11.81 -13.27 1.00
C ASN A 167 -11.39 -13.90 2.35
N HIS A 168 -12.33 -14.57 3.01
CA HIS A 168 -12.10 -15.22 4.30
C HIS A 168 -11.17 -16.45 4.24
N ASP A 169 -11.10 -17.15 3.10
CA ASP A 169 -10.20 -18.29 2.93
C ASP A 169 -8.74 -17.82 2.87
N ILE A 170 -8.48 -16.70 2.19
CA ILE A 170 -7.14 -16.10 2.14
C ILE A 170 -6.76 -15.56 3.53
N GLN A 171 -7.70 -14.98 4.26
CA GLN A 171 -7.47 -14.54 5.64
C GLN A 171 -7.14 -15.71 6.56
N SER A 172 -7.83 -16.85 6.43
CA SER A 172 -7.54 -18.04 7.24
C SER A 172 -6.17 -18.64 6.90
N LEU A 173 -5.78 -18.68 5.61
CA LEU A 173 -4.43 -19.05 5.19
C LEU A 173 -3.36 -18.13 5.80
N TYR A 174 -3.59 -16.82 5.78
CA TYR A 174 -2.67 -15.84 6.38
C TYR A 174 -2.54 -16.02 7.88
N LEU A 175 -3.65 -16.22 8.59
CA LEU A 175 -3.65 -16.45 10.03
C LEU A 175 -2.95 -17.77 10.41
N ALA A 176 -3.01 -18.78 9.53
CA ALA A 176 -2.30 -20.03 9.71
C ALA A 176 -0.77 -19.86 9.55
N GLU A 177 -0.30 -19.07 8.58
CA GLU A 177 1.13 -18.79 8.37
C GLU A 177 1.70 -17.75 9.36
N HIS A 178 0.85 -16.85 9.84
CA HIS A 178 1.21 -15.76 10.73
C HIS A 178 0.30 -15.73 11.97
N PRO A 179 0.49 -16.70 12.89
CA PRO A 179 -0.31 -16.75 14.10
C PRO A 179 -0.16 -15.44 14.87
N ARG A 180 -1.29 -14.95 15.40
CA ARG A 180 -1.40 -13.72 16.17
C ARG A 180 -1.24 -12.39 15.42
N LYS A 181 -1.04 -12.39 14.09
CA LYS A 181 -1.04 -11.14 13.30
C LYS A 181 -2.45 -10.77 12.84
N LEU A 182 -2.78 -9.48 12.92
CA LEU A 182 -4.00 -8.95 12.32
C LEU A 182 -3.88 -8.91 10.80
N ASN A 183 -5.03 -8.82 10.12
CA ASN A 183 -5.05 -8.58 8.69
C ASN A 183 -4.21 -7.33 8.36
N PRO A 184 -3.17 -7.44 7.52
CA PRO A 184 -2.30 -6.33 7.18
C PRO A 184 -2.97 -5.28 6.29
N VAL A 185 -4.12 -5.59 5.68
CA VAL A 185 -4.85 -4.71 4.76
C VAL A 185 -6.01 -4.05 5.48
N LEU A 186 -6.05 -2.72 5.45
CA LEU A 186 -7.17 -1.92 5.95
C LEU A 186 -8.08 -1.46 4.81
N PHE A 187 -9.29 -1.01 5.14
CA PHE A 187 -10.26 -0.55 4.15
C PHE A 187 -9.75 0.64 3.30
N ASN A 188 -8.99 1.55 3.91
CA ASN A 188 -8.36 2.66 3.19
C ASN A 188 -7.34 2.17 2.13
N ASP A 189 -6.66 1.05 2.36
CA ASP A 189 -5.70 0.49 1.40
C ASP A 189 -6.42 -0.07 0.18
N VAL A 190 -7.59 -0.69 0.39
CA VAL A 190 -8.49 -1.15 -0.68
C VAL A 190 -8.96 0.03 -1.53
N LEU A 191 -9.47 1.09 -0.89
CA LEU A 191 -9.93 2.29 -1.60
C LEU A 191 -8.79 2.93 -2.41
N PHE A 192 -7.59 3.07 -1.82
CA PHE A 192 -6.43 3.60 -2.51
C PHE A 192 -6.02 2.75 -3.70
N ALA A 193 -5.98 1.43 -3.55
CA ALA A 193 -5.58 0.51 -4.61
C ALA A 193 -6.53 0.60 -5.82
N THR A 194 -7.84 0.51 -5.57
CA THR A 194 -8.87 0.58 -6.61
C THR A 194 -8.89 1.94 -7.31
N HIS A 195 -8.81 3.05 -6.54
CA HIS A 195 -8.70 4.39 -7.10
C HIS A 195 -7.46 4.56 -7.98
N SER A 196 -6.30 4.08 -7.51
CA SER A 196 -5.04 4.18 -8.23
C SER A 196 -5.05 3.38 -9.53
N LEU A 197 -5.68 2.20 -9.54
CA LEU A 197 -5.88 1.41 -10.77
C LEU A 197 -6.78 2.14 -11.76
N PHE A 198 -7.90 2.69 -11.29
CA PHE A 198 -8.82 3.45 -12.13
C PHE A 198 -8.12 4.68 -12.73
N ALA A 199 -7.46 5.50 -11.91
CA ALA A 199 -6.80 6.72 -12.34
C ALA A 199 -5.62 6.47 -13.29
N SER A 200 -4.82 5.44 -13.02
CA SER A 200 -3.71 5.06 -13.91
C SER A 200 -4.19 4.50 -15.25
N THR A 201 -5.23 3.67 -15.24
CA THR A 201 -5.86 3.15 -16.46
C THR A 201 -6.49 4.28 -17.27
N PHE A 202 -7.22 5.19 -16.61
CA PHE A 202 -7.79 6.37 -17.23
C PHE A 202 -6.72 7.23 -17.92
N THR A 203 -5.60 7.49 -17.22
CA THR A 203 -4.47 8.24 -17.78
C THR A 203 -3.89 7.54 -19.02
N LEU A 204 -3.73 6.21 -18.99
CA LEU A 204 -3.23 5.44 -20.13
C LEU A 204 -4.18 5.54 -21.33
N ILE A 205 -5.48 5.33 -21.11
CA ILE A 205 -6.52 5.43 -22.16
C ILE A 205 -6.52 6.84 -22.75
N GLN A 206 -6.50 7.87 -21.91
CA GLN A 206 -6.44 9.26 -22.33
C GLN A 206 -5.23 9.53 -23.23
N CYS A 207 -4.04 9.06 -22.84
CA CYS A 207 -2.83 9.20 -23.66
C CYS A 207 -2.94 8.47 -25.01
N LEU A 208 -3.47 7.24 -25.02
CA LEU A 208 -3.69 6.48 -26.25
C LEU A 208 -4.67 7.19 -27.19
N CYS A 209 -5.78 7.72 -26.67
CA CYS A 209 -6.76 8.47 -27.45
C CYS A 209 -6.14 9.70 -28.14
N TYR A 210 -5.37 10.52 -27.41
CA TYR A 210 -4.73 11.70 -28.01
C TYR A 210 -3.66 11.34 -29.05
N GLU A 211 -2.89 10.27 -28.84
CA GLU A 211 -1.95 9.79 -29.86
C GLU A 211 -2.65 9.24 -31.11
N MET A 212 -3.77 8.53 -30.96
CA MET A 212 -4.57 8.07 -32.09
C MET A 212 -5.12 9.24 -32.92
N ILE A 213 -5.70 10.25 -32.25
CA ILE A 213 -6.20 11.46 -32.92
C ILE A 213 -5.06 12.18 -33.68
N ARG A 214 -3.88 12.28 -33.06
CA ARG A 214 -2.70 12.91 -33.67
C ARG A 214 -2.23 12.15 -34.91
N LYS A 215 -2.16 10.81 -34.86
CA LYS A 215 -1.80 9.97 -36.01
C LYS A 215 -2.79 10.15 -37.16
N ASN A 216 -4.09 10.14 -36.87
CA ASN A 216 -5.14 10.35 -37.88
C ASN A 216 -5.05 11.73 -38.54
N LYS A 217 -4.77 12.79 -37.76
CA LYS A 217 -4.55 14.14 -38.31
C LYS A 217 -3.34 14.20 -39.24
N LYS A 218 -2.23 13.53 -38.89
CA LYS A 218 -1.04 13.47 -39.77
C LYS A 218 -1.33 12.76 -41.09
N ILE A 219 -2.11 11.69 -41.06
CA ILE A 219 -2.52 10.96 -42.27
C ILE A 219 -3.42 11.83 -43.15
N ALA A 220 -4.40 12.52 -42.55
CA ALA A 220 -5.34 13.38 -43.28
C ALA A 220 -4.68 14.62 -43.91
N VAL A 221 -3.59 15.13 -43.33
CA VAL A 221 -2.89 16.33 -43.81
C VAL A 221 -1.81 16.01 -44.85
N SER A 222 -1.46 14.75 -45.10
CA SER A 222 -0.48 14.36 -46.13
C SER A 222 -1.15 14.30 -47.50
N PRO A 223 -1.08 15.33 -48.36
CA PRO A 223 -1.68 15.27 -49.68
C PRO A 223 -0.75 14.45 -50.58
N GLU A 224 -1.31 13.69 -51.52
CA GLU A 224 -0.57 13.26 -52.70
C GLU A 224 -0.08 14.52 -53.43
N ILE A 225 1.17 14.92 -53.20
CA ILE A 225 1.86 15.89 -54.07
C ILE A 225 2.59 15.05 -55.12
N PRO A 226 2.21 15.15 -56.41
CA PRO A 226 2.96 14.53 -57.49
C PRO A 226 4.34 15.18 -57.57
N SER A 227 5.37 14.37 -57.37
CA SER A 227 6.76 14.56 -57.77
C SER A 227 7.19 15.99 -58.18
N GLU A 228 7.74 16.75 -57.24
CA GLU A 228 8.65 17.85 -57.62
C GLU A 228 9.89 17.92 -56.71
N LYS A 229 11.03 17.66 -57.35
CA LYS A 229 12.45 17.85 -56.98
C LYS A 229 12.82 17.83 -55.48
N LYS A 230 13.30 16.67 -55.04
CA LYS A 230 14.13 16.48 -53.83
C LYS A 230 15.36 17.40 -53.85
N SER A 231 15.39 18.37 -52.93
CA SER A 231 16.65 18.96 -52.47
C SER A 231 17.43 17.91 -51.67
N LYS A 232 18.74 17.84 -51.90
CA LYS A 232 19.68 16.92 -51.22
C LYS A 232 19.97 17.43 -49.82
N ASP A 233 19.12 17.07 -48.88
CA ASP A 233 19.54 16.69 -47.54
C ASP A 233 18.72 15.45 -47.19
N PRO A 234 19.33 14.32 -46.79
CA PRO A 234 18.58 13.19 -46.30
C PRO A 234 18.00 13.60 -44.94
N GLU A 235 16.79 14.16 -44.95
CA GLU A 235 15.91 14.07 -43.79
C GLU A 235 15.69 12.57 -43.58
N VAL A 236 16.52 11.99 -42.71
CA VAL A 236 16.41 10.60 -42.28
C VAL A 236 15.01 10.47 -41.73
N ALA A 237 14.11 9.89 -42.54
CA ALA A 237 12.77 9.53 -42.11
C ALA A 237 12.95 8.64 -40.88
N SER A 238 12.79 9.23 -39.70
CA SER A 238 12.97 8.49 -38.45
C SER A 238 11.96 7.37 -38.49
N GLU A 239 12.45 6.12 -38.49
CA GLU A 239 11.59 4.94 -38.38
C GLU A 239 10.54 5.18 -37.30
N PRO A 240 9.28 4.74 -37.49
CA PRO A 240 8.24 4.93 -36.50
C PRO A 240 8.70 4.27 -35.20
N ARG A 241 9.17 5.09 -34.25
CA ARG A 241 9.65 4.58 -32.96
C ARG A 241 8.49 3.81 -32.32
N PRO A 242 8.75 2.60 -31.81
CA PRO A 242 7.72 1.84 -31.14
C PRO A 242 7.19 2.65 -29.94
N LEU A 243 5.88 2.55 -29.70
CA LEU A 243 5.22 3.29 -28.63
C LEU A 243 5.81 2.96 -27.26
N LEU A 244 6.24 1.71 -27.08
CA LEU A 244 6.96 1.21 -25.90
C LEU A 244 8.40 0.87 -26.25
N SER A 245 9.31 1.06 -25.29
CA SER A 245 10.68 0.56 -25.39
C SER A 245 10.71 -0.97 -25.36
N TYR A 246 11.64 -1.59 -26.11
CA TYR A 246 11.91 -3.03 -26.00
C TYR A 246 12.23 -3.48 -24.57
N THR A 247 12.90 -2.62 -23.79
CA THR A 247 13.19 -2.90 -22.37
C THR A 247 11.90 -2.97 -21.54
N CYS A 248 10.97 -2.04 -21.77
CA CYS A 248 9.67 -2.04 -21.10
C CYS A 248 8.81 -3.22 -21.55
N ILE A 249 8.83 -3.58 -22.83
CA ILE A 249 8.10 -4.77 -23.33
C ILE A 249 8.65 -6.02 -22.66
N ALA A 250 9.97 -6.24 -22.68
CA ALA A 250 10.59 -7.41 -22.06
C ALA A 250 10.26 -7.49 -20.56
N LEU A 251 10.39 -6.38 -19.83
CA LEU A 251 10.08 -6.32 -18.40
C LEU A 251 8.59 -6.55 -18.12
N SER A 252 7.70 -5.88 -18.85
CA SER A 252 6.25 -6.01 -18.68
C SER A 252 5.79 -7.43 -18.99
N THR A 253 6.30 -8.02 -20.07
CA THR A 253 6.01 -9.42 -20.43
C THR A 253 6.53 -10.37 -19.37
N ALA A 254 7.74 -10.17 -18.83
CA ALA A 254 8.27 -10.99 -17.75
C ALA A 254 7.41 -10.92 -16.48
N LEU A 255 6.98 -9.71 -16.08
CA LEU A 255 6.13 -9.51 -14.90
C LEU A 255 4.73 -10.12 -15.07
N VAL A 256 4.11 -9.93 -16.24
CA VAL A 256 2.79 -10.51 -16.55
C VAL A 256 2.88 -12.03 -16.66
N LEU A 257 3.94 -12.55 -17.27
CA LEU A 257 4.19 -13.99 -17.35
C LEU A 257 4.40 -14.58 -15.95
N PHE A 258 5.17 -13.93 -15.09
CA PHE A 258 5.35 -14.35 -13.70
C PHE A 258 4.03 -14.40 -12.92
N ALA A 259 3.19 -13.37 -13.05
CA ALA A 259 1.87 -13.35 -12.44
C ALA A 259 0.96 -14.46 -12.99
N PHE A 260 0.99 -14.68 -14.30
CA PHE A 260 0.21 -15.74 -14.96
C PHE A 260 0.67 -17.14 -14.55
N VAL A 261 1.98 -17.40 -14.53
CA VAL A 261 2.54 -18.67 -14.05
C VAL A 261 2.17 -18.89 -12.59
N SER A 262 2.27 -17.87 -11.73
CA SER A 262 1.83 -17.96 -10.34
C SER A 262 0.35 -18.35 -10.24
N LEU A 263 -0.52 -17.74 -11.06
CA LEU A 263 -1.95 -18.08 -11.10
C LEU A 263 -2.17 -19.53 -11.53
N VAL A 264 -1.47 -20.00 -12.56
CA VAL A 264 -1.55 -21.40 -13.02
C VAL A 264 -1.08 -22.37 -11.94
N LEU A 265 0.06 -22.09 -11.29
CA LEU A 265 0.57 -22.89 -10.18
C LEU A 265 -0.43 -22.94 -9.01
N SER A 266 -1.08 -21.82 -8.71
CA SER A 266 -2.11 -21.77 -7.66
C SER A 266 -3.34 -22.60 -8.03
N PHE A 267 -3.75 -22.55 -9.31
CA PHE A 267 -4.88 -23.33 -9.81
C PHE A 267 -4.63 -24.84 -9.72
N PHE A 268 -3.39 -25.28 -9.94
CA PHE A 268 -2.98 -26.68 -9.78
C PHE A 268 -2.58 -27.05 -8.34
N ASN A 269 -2.86 -26.18 -7.35
CA ASN A 269 -2.51 -26.37 -5.93
C ASN A 269 -1.01 -26.61 -5.67
N MET A 270 -0.14 -26.14 -6.57
CA MET A 270 1.33 -26.18 -6.38
C MET A 270 1.80 -25.06 -5.44
N ILE A 271 1.09 -23.93 -5.45
CA ILE A 271 1.23 -22.83 -4.49
C ILE A 271 -0.13 -22.51 -3.88
N ASN A 272 -0.17 -21.95 -2.68
CA ASN A 272 -1.43 -21.56 -2.06
C ASN A 272 -1.93 -20.19 -2.60
N TRP A 273 -3.21 -19.88 -2.35
CA TRP A 273 -3.81 -18.61 -2.79
C TRP A 273 -3.16 -17.38 -2.13
N LEU A 274 -2.61 -17.54 -0.92
CA LEU A 274 -1.87 -16.48 -0.24
C LEU A 274 -0.57 -16.13 -0.97
N GLN A 275 0.23 -17.13 -1.34
CA GLN A 275 1.45 -17.00 -2.13
C GLN A 275 1.17 -16.37 -3.49
N LEU A 276 0.03 -16.68 -4.12
CA LEU A 276 -0.38 -16.01 -5.36
C LEU A 276 -0.53 -14.50 -5.13
N ILE A 277 -1.30 -14.08 -4.13
CA ILE A 277 -1.53 -12.64 -3.89
C ILE A 277 -0.26 -11.93 -3.43
N ASP A 278 0.62 -12.59 -2.67
CA ASP A 278 1.92 -12.06 -2.30
C ASP A 278 2.83 -11.87 -3.53
N ASN A 279 2.80 -12.81 -4.48
CA ASN A 279 3.49 -12.67 -5.77
C ASN A 279 2.93 -11.49 -6.59
N LEU A 280 1.62 -11.22 -6.54
CA LEU A 280 1.02 -10.04 -7.18
C LEU A 280 1.47 -8.73 -6.51
N SER A 281 1.61 -8.73 -5.18
CA SER A 281 2.18 -7.62 -4.41
C SER A 281 3.68 -7.40 -4.72
N LEU A 282 4.42 -8.48 -4.96
CA LEU A 282 5.81 -8.43 -5.40
C LEU A 282 5.95 -7.75 -6.77
N VAL A 283 5.05 -8.04 -7.72
CA VAL A 283 5.02 -7.35 -9.03
C VAL A 283 4.85 -5.84 -8.84
N LYS A 284 3.91 -5.40 -8.00
CA LYS A 284 3.74 -3.98 -7.66
C LYS A 284 5.02 -3.38 -7.08
N THR A 285 5.70 -4.10 -6.21
CA THR A 285 6.94 -3.65 -5.58
C THR A 285 8.04 -3.43 -6.63
N ILE A 286 8.26 -4.41 -7.51
CA ILE A 286 9.24 -4.31 -8.60
C ILE A 286 8.92 -3.12 -9.52
N VAL A 287 7.65 -2.98 -9.94
CA VAL A 287 7.18 -1.85 -10.74
C VAL A 287 7.50 -0.52 -10.07
N THR A 288 7.29 -0.41 -8.76
CA THR A 288 7.49 0.84 -8.03
C THR A 288 8.95 1.28 -8.04
N LEU A 289 9.89 0.34 -8.03
CA LEU A 289 11.34 0.60 -8.09
C LEU A 289 11.81 1.05 -9.47
N CYS A 290 11.16 0.59 -10.55
CA CYS A 290 11.66 0.81 -11.92
C CYS A 290 10.83 1.80 -12.75
N LYS A 291 9.53 2.00 -12.45
CA LYS A 291 8.59 2.74 -13.31
C LYS A 291 9.03 4.17 -13.62
N TYR A 292 9.73 4.85 -12.70
CA TYR A 292 10.14 6.24 -12.87
C TYR A 292 11.32 6.41 -13.83
N MET A 293 12.17 5.38 -13.99
CA MET A 293 13.36 5.44 -14.84
C MET A 293 13.06 5.80 -16.30
N PRO A 294 12.09 5.18 -16.98
CA PRO A 294 11.72 5.56 -18.34
C PRO A 294 11.38 7.04 -18.49
N GLN A 295 10.68 7.65 -17.53
CA GLN A 295 10.32 9.06 -17.60
C GLN A 295 11.53 9.97 -17.36
N VAL A 296 12.40 9.65 -16.39
CA VAL A 296 13.65 10.41 -16.14
C VAL A 296 14.51 10.43 -17.41
N LEU A 297 14.71 9.27 -18.03
CA LEU A 297 15.49 9.14 -19.26
C LEU A 297 14.82 9.83 -20.44
N PHE A 298 13.48 9.80 -20.51
CA PHE A 298 12.71 10.49 -21.54
C PHE A 298 12.89 12.01 -21.45
N ASN A 299 12.76 12.58 -20.26
CA ASN A 299 13.04 14.00 -20.01
C ASN A 299 14.49 14.34 -20.39
N TYR A 300 15.44 13.48 -20.03
CA TYR A 300 16.86 13.66 -20.36
C TYR A 300 17.14 13.66 -21.86
N ARG A 301 16.49 12.77 -22.62
CA ARG A 301 16.64 12.69 -24.09
C ARG A 301 16.00 13.87 -24.80
N ARG A 302 14.82 14.31 -24.33
CA ARG A 302 14.10 15.46 -24.87
C ARG A 302 14.67 16.82 -24.45
N LYS A 303 15.50 16.83 -23.41
CA LYS A 303 15.98 18.06 -22.74
C LYS A 303 14.83 18.99 -22.34
N SER A 304 13.68 18.42 -21.95
CA SER A 304 12.45 19.15 -21.69
C SER A 304 11.52 18.32 -20.81
N THR A 305 10.85 18.99 -19.87
CA THR A 305 9.80 18.44 -19.00
C THR A 305 8.39 18.86 -19.41
N LEU A 306 8.21 19.47 -20.59
CA LEU A 306 6.88 19.87 -21.08
C LEU A 306 5.94 18.67 -21.17
N GLY A 307 4.73 18.84 -20.63
CA GLY A 307 3.69 17.81 -20.58
C GLY A 307 3.88 16.76 -19.47
N TRP A 308 4.93 16.89 -18.64
CA TRP A 308 5.08 16.15 -17.38
C TRP A 308 4.70 17.06 -16.21
N SER A 309 3.62 16.73 -15.52
CA SER A 309 3.06 17.58 -14.47
C SER A 309 3.96 17.60 -13.24
N ILE A 310 4.51 18.77 -12.91
CA ILE A 310 5.32 18.94 -11.70
C ILE A 310 4.46 18.88 -10.44
N GLY A 311 3.18 19.26 -10.52
CA GLY A 311 2.24 19.16 -9.39
C GLY A 311 2.07 17.72 -8.91
N ARG A 312 2.04 16.76 -9.85
CA ARG A 312 2.03 15.33 -9.52
C ARG A 312 3.24 14.94 -8.66
N ILE A 313 4.43 15.42 -9.03
CA ILE A 313 5.69 15.10 -8.34
C ILE A 313 5.68 15.68 -6.92
N PHE A 314 5.14 16.88 -6.71
CA PHE A 314 5.04 17.43 -5.35
C PHE A 314 4.10 16.62 -4.44
N TYR A 315 2.97 16.17 -4.97
CA TYR A 315 2.08 15.29 -4.21
C TYR A 315 2.74 13.94 -3.90
N ASP A 316 3.47 13.35 -4.85
CA ASP A 316 4.19 12.09 -4.65
C ASP A 316 5.32 12.23 -3.62
N PHE A 317 6.12 13.30 -3.73
CA PHE A 317 7.18 13.65 -2.79
C PHE A 317 6.64 13.85 -1.37
N THR A 318 5.50 14.54 -1.24
CA THR A 318 4.83 14.76 0.05
C THR A 318 4.36 13.42 0.62
N GLY A 319 3.76 12.56 -0.20
CA GLY A 319 3.34 11.22 0.20
C GLY A 319 4.49 10.36 0.69
N GLY A 320 5.57 10.26 -0.10
CA GLY A 320 6.78 9.51 0.26
C GLY A 320 7.45 10.01 1.54
N THR A 321 7.59 11.33 1.68
CA THR A 321 8.22 11.94 2.87
C THR A 321 7.38 11.72 4.13
N MET A 322 6.06 11.90 4.04
CA MET A 322 5.16 11.69 5.17
C MET A 322 5.03 10.21 5.56
N SER A 323 5.12 9.30 4.59
CA SER A 323 5.17 7.85 4.84
C SER A 323 6.42 7.44 5.64
N ILE A 324 7.61 7.94 5.25
CA ILE A 324 8.86 7.70 6.00
C ILE A 324 8.78 8.33 7.39
N THR A 325 8.25 9.56 7.48
CA THR A 325 8.08 10.28 8.75
C THR A 325 7.16 9.51 9.70
N GLN A 326 6.04 8.99 9.20
CA GLN A 326 5.09 8.17 9.98
C GLN A 326 5.79 6.94 10.57
N MET A 327 6.62 6.24 9.78
CA MET A 327 7.37 5.08 10.28
C MET A 327 8.44 5.47 11.31
N ALA A 328 9.15 6.58 11.11
CA ALA A 328 10.12 7.08 12.08
C ALA A 328 9.47 7.49 13.40
N LEU A 329 8.31 8.16 13.33
CA LEU A 329 7.51 8.51 14.50
C LEU A 329 7.04 7.25 15.24
N GLN A 330 6.56 6.24 14.52
CA GLN A 330 6.14 4.98 15.12
C GLN A 330 7.29 4.28 15.85
N ALA A 331 8.44 4.14 15.20
CA ALA A 331 9.63 3.55 15.81
C ALA A 331 10.10 4.32 17.06
N SER A 332 10.02 5.65 17.03
CA SER A 332 10.34 6.47 18.20
C SER A 332 9.31 6.34 19.34
N ASN A 333 8.03 6.11 19.01
CA ASN A 333 6.96 6.05 20.00
C ASN A 333 6.91 4.69 20.72
N THR A 334 7.36 3.63 20.07
CA THR A 334 7.44 2.26 20.62
C THR A 334 8.85 1.85 21.05
N ASN A 335 9.85 2.74 20.90
CA ASN A 335 11.28 2.44 21.07
C ASN A 335 11.77 1.23 20.26
N ASP A 336 11.04 0.84 19.22
CA ASP A 336 11.33 -0.32 18.39
C ASP A 336 11.62 0.10 16.94
N TRP A 337 12.91 0.12 16.60
CA TRP A 337 13.39 0.43 15.26
C TRP A 337 13.44 -0.79 14.33
N SER A 338 13.12 -1.99 14.81
CA SER A 338 13.15 -3.20 14.01
C SER A 338 12.17 -3.12 12.84
N GLY A 339 11.00 -2.48 13.01
CA GLY A 339 10.05 -2.26 11.92
C GLY A 339 10.55 -1.26 10.87
N PHE A 340 11.33 -0.26 11.28
CA PHE A 340 11.89 0.78 10.40
C PHE A 340 13.11 0.26 9.61
N LEU A 341 14.02 -0.47 10.27
CA LEU A 341 15.26 -0.99 9.66
C LEU A 341 15.13 -2.42 9.12
N GLY A 342 14.29 -3.24 9.74
CA GLY A 342 14.14 -4.67 9.44
C GLY A 342 13.13 -5.00 8.33
N ASN A 343 12.32 -4.03 7.88
CA ASN A 343 11.47 -4.19 6.70
C ASN A 343 11.92 -3.23 5.57
N PRO A 344 13.00 -3.60 4.84
CA PRO A 344 13.60 -2.73 3.83
C PRO A 344 12.64 -2.38 2.70
N TRP A 345 11.60 -3.17 2.48
CA TRP A 345 10.66 -2.96 1.39
C TRP A 345 9.75 -1.76 1.63
N LYS A 346 9.25 -1.55 2.85
CA LYS A 346 8.31 -0.46 3.14
C LYS A 346 9.00 0.90 3.16
N VAL A 347 10.10 1.03 3.90
CA VAL A 347 10.91 2.26 3.92
C VAL A 347 11.60 2.49 2.58
N GLY A 348 12.09 1.42 1.93
CA GLY A 348 12.74 1.49 0.64
C GLY A 348 11.83 2.07 -0.45
N ILE A 349 10.56 1.64 -0.54
CA ILE A 349 9.61 2.17 -1.53
C ILE A 349 9.43 3.69 -1.37
N GLY A 350 9.22 4.16 -0.13
CA GLY A 350 9.10 5.60 0.15
C GLY A 350 10.36 6.36 -0.26
N LEU A 351 11.53 5.84 0.11
CA LEU A 351 12.82 6.47 -0.18
C LEU A 351 13.09 6.53 -1.69
N PHE A 352 12.86 5.44 -2.42
CA PHE A 352 13.01 5.40 -3.87
C PHE A 352 12.11 6.44 -4.56
N SER A 353 10.85 6.55 -4.14
CA SER A 353 9.93 7.57 -4.67
C SER A 353 10.50 8.98 -4.47
N VAL A 354 10.90 9.31 -3.23
CA VAL A 354 11.46 10.62 -2.88
C VAL A 354 12.72 10.94 -3.70
N ILE A 355 13.60 9.97 -3.92
CA ILE A 355 14.80 10.14 -4.77
C ILE A 355 14.41 10.51 -6.20
N PHE A 356 13.48 9.79 -6.82
CA PHE A 356 13.01 10.09 -8.17
C PHE A 356 12.30 11.43 -8.25
N ASP A 357 11.52 11.78 -7.24
CA ASP A 357 10.83 13.06 -7.17
C ASP A 357 11.82 14.23 -7.13
N ILE A 358 12.88 14.13 -6.33
CA ILE A 358 13.98 15.10 -6.32
C ILE A 358 14.62 15.20 -7.71
N ILE A 359 14.88 14.08 -8.38
CA ILE A 359 15.41 14.08 -9.75
C ILE A 359 14.48 14.83 -10.71
N PHE A 360 13.16 14.60 -10.64
CA PHE A 360 12.20 15.31 -11.49
C PHE A 360 12.12 16.80 -11.18
N ILE A 361 12.17 17.20 -9.91
CA ILE A 361 12.21 18.60 -9.48
C ILE A 361 13.46 19.29 -10.03
N ILE A 362 14.63 18.65 -9.90
CA ILE A 362 15.89 19.14 -10.47
C ILE A 362 15.81 19.25 -12.00
N GLN A 363 15.31 18.21 -12.68
CA GLN A 363 15.12 18.24 -14.13
C GLN A 363 14.23 19.40 -14.58
N HIS A 364 13.14 19.67 -13.84
CA HIS A 364 12.16 20.68 -14.21
C HIS A 364 12.63 22.12 -13.95
N TYR A 365 13.16 22.41 -12.75
CA TYR A 365 13.48 23.78 -12.35
C TYR A 365 14.93 24.20 -12.61
N ILE A 366 15.87 23.26 -12.57
CA ILE A 366 17.30 23.55 -12.66
C ILE A 366 17.81 23.26 -14.08
N ILE A 367 17.60 22.04 -14.59
CA ILE A 367 18.27 21.58 -15.83
C ILE A 367 17.50 22.02 -17.07
N TYR A 368 16.19 21.76 -17.15
CA TYR A 368 15.36 22.01 -18.33
C TYR A 368 14.42 23.19 -18.11
N LYS A 369 14.97 24.28 -17.56
CA LYS A 369 14.22 25.50 -17.28
C LYS A 369 13.57 26.01 -18.55
N GLN A 370 12.24 25.94 -18.57
CA GLN A 370 11.42 26.43 -19.67
C GLN A 370 11.46 27.97 -19.66
N PRO A 371 11.78 28.64 -20.78
CA PRO A 371 11.45 30.05 -20.90
C PRO A 371 9.93 30.17 -20.79
N ARG A 372 9.41 31.07 -19.93
CA ARG A 372 7.99 31.45 -19.92
C ARG A 372 7.63 32.02 -21.29
N LYS A 373 7.32 31.18 -22.26
CA LYS A 373 6.58 31.61 -23.44
C LYS A 373 5.14 31.69 -22.97
N GLU A 374 4.63 32.92 -22.97
CA GLU A 374 3.23 33.25 -22.74
C GLU A 374 2.34 32.19 -23.41
N ILE A 375 1.57 31.49 -22.58
CA ILE A 375 0.45 30.68 -23.05
C ILE A 375 -0.53 31.70 -23.63
N LYS A 376 -0.37 32.04 -24.93
CA LYS A 376 -1.42 32.71 -25.67
C LYS A 376 -2.57 31.70 -25.76
N LYS A 377 -3.58 31.99 -24.93
CA LYS A 377 -4.88 31.33 -24.88
C LYS A 377 -5.51 31.23 -26.27
#